data_AF-A0A4Q7ZEH7-F1
#
_entry.id   AF-A0A4Q7ZEH7-F1
#
_cell.length_a   1.000
_cell.length_b   1.000
_cell.length_c   1.000
_cell.angle_alpha   90.00
_cell.angle_beta   90.00
_cell.angle_gamma   90.00
#
_symmetry.space_group_name_H-M   'P 1'
#
loop_
_entity.id
_entity.type
_entity.pdbx_description
1 polymer ?
#
loop_
_entity_poly.entity_id
_entity_poly.type
_entity_poly.pdbx_seq_one_letter_code
_entity_poly.pdbx_strand_id
1 'polypeptide(L)' 'MEEALLAYGAGRLDALDGRRDAARAADPATGVDYRRGFLDGRLEVFRMLAGIRKLLRGDG' A
#
# COMPACT_ATOMS: atom_id res chain seq x y z
N MET A 1 9.82 -16.95 4.00
CA MET A 1 10.47 -15.64 3.78
C MET A 1 10.11 -15.09 2.41
N GLU A 2 10.28 -15.87 1.35
CA GLU A 2 9.87 -15.50 -0.02
C GLU A 2 8.36 -15.22 -0.15
N GLU A 3 7.51 -16.11 0.37
CA GLU A 3 6.04 -15.94 0.34
C GLU A 3 5.56 -14.68 1.07
N ALA A 4 6.17 -14.35 2.21
CA ALA A 4 5.87 -13.13 2.95
C ALA A 4 6.22 -11.86 2.15
N LEU A 5 7.37 -11.87 1.46
CA LEU A 5 7.80 -10.75 0.62
C LEU A 5 6.89 -10.60 -0.62
N LEU A 6 6.48 -11.72 -1.22
CA LEU A 6 5.52 -11.71 -2.33
C LEU A 6 4.16 -11.18 -1.89
N ALA A 7 3.66 -11.62 -0.73
CA ALA A 7 2.40 -11.13 -0.16
C ALA A 7 2.46 -9.62 0.14
N TYR A 8 3.58 -9.14 0.71
CA TYR A 8 3.84 -7.72 0.89
C TYR A 8 3.80 -6.96 -0.45
N GLY A 9 4.52 -7.45 -1.46
CA GLY A 9 4.55 -6.85 -2.79
C GLY A 9 3.16 -6.77 -3.43
N ALA A 10 2.38 -7.85 -3.35
CA ALA A 10 1.00 -7.90 -3.81
C ALA A 10 0.13 -6.85 -3.10
N GLY A 11 0.24 -6.72 -1.77
CA GLY A 11 -0.47 -5.70 -1.01
C GLY A 11 -0.12 -4.28 -1.47
N ARG A 12 1.16 -4.01 -1.75
CA ARG A 12 1.61 -2.70 -2.23
C ARG A 12 1.04 -2.37 -3.61
N LEU A 13 1.03 -3.33 -4.54
CA LEU A 13 0.45 -3.14 -5.88
C LEU A 13 -1.06 -2.86 -5.80
N ASP A 14 -1.79 -3.68 -5.03
CA ASP A 14 -3.22 -3.52 -4.79
C ASP A 14 -3.57 -2.15 -4.17
N ALA A 15 -2.69 -1.60 -3.32
CA ALA A 15 -2.86 -0.28 -2.73
C ALA A 15 -2.70 0.88 -3.73
N LEU A 16 -1.79 0.74 -4.70
CA LEU A 16 -1.63 1.69 -5.82
C LEU A 16 -2.86 1.66 -6.72
N ASP A 17 -3.42 0.48 -6.96
CA ASP A 17 -4.67 0.30 -7.71
C ASP A 17 -5.92 0.72 -6.90
N GLY A 18 -5.75 0.99 -5.60
CA GLY A 18 -6.84 1.36 -4.70
C GLY A 18 -7.85 0.25 -4.44
N ARG A 19 -7.51 -1.01 -4.72
CA ARG A 19 -8.40 -2.17 -4.59
C ARG A 19 -7.81 -3.19 -3.62
N ARG A 20 -8.43 -3.31 -2.45
CA ARG A 20 -8.03 -4.32 -1.46
C ARG A 20 -8.61 -5.68 -1.81
N ASP A 21 -7.76 -6.70 -1.88
CA ASP A 21 -8.13 -8.11 -1.97
C ASP A 21 -8.46 -8.65 -0.56
N ALA A 22 -9.72 -9.00 -0.34
CA ALA A 22 -10.19 -9.51 0.93
C ALA A 22 -9.69 -10.94 1.23
N ALA A 23 -9.51 -11.77 0.19
CA ALA A 23 -9.06 -13.15 0.36
C ALA A 23 -7.58 -13.19 0.78
N ARG A 24 -6.72 -12.44 0.08
CA ARG A 24 -5.30 -12.30 0.45
C ARG A 24 -5.15 -11.67 1.83
N ALA A 25 -5.98 -10.68 2.15
CA ALA A 25 -5.94 -10.05 3.47
C ALA A 25 -6.39 -10.98 4.61
N ALA A 26 -7.21 -12.01 4.33
CA ALA A 26 -7.67 -12.97 5.32
C ALA A 26 -6.78 -14.21 5.43
N ASP A 27 -5.78 -14.36 4.55
CA ASP A 27 -4.88 -15.50 4.55
C ASP A 27 -4.18 -15.67 5.92
N PRO A 28 -4.26 -16.85 6.56
CA PRO A 28 -3.69 -17.05 7.90
C PRO A 28 -2.16 -16.97 7.93
N ALA A 29 -1.48 -17.32 6.83
CA ALA A 29 -0.02 -17.41 6.79
C ALA A 29 0.63 -16.08 6.37
N THR A 30 0.03 -15.38 5.42
CA THR A 30 0.63 -14.25 4.71
C THR A 30 -0.21 -12.97 4.75
N GLY A 31 -1.44 -13.04 5.29
CA GLY A 31 -2.35 -11.89 5.31
C GLY A 31 -1.81 -10.71 6.13
N VAL A 32 -0.95 -10.94 7.13
CA VAL A 32 -0.26 -9.87 7.86
C VAL A 32 0.66 -9.07 6.93
N ASP A 33 1.45 -9.76 6.10
CA ASP A 33 2.42 -9.12 5.21
C ASP A 33 1.72 -8.41 4.05
N TYR A 34 0.66 -9.02 3.51
CA TYR A 34 -0.23 -8.36 2.56
C TYR A 34 -0.81 -7.05 3.11
N ARG A 35 -1.38 -7.08 4.33
CA ARG A 35 -1.98 -5.87 4.94
C ARG A 35 -0.92 -4.79 5.21
N ARG A 36 0.30 -5.16 5.57
CA ARG A 36 1.43 -4.22 5.72
C ARG A 36 1.76 -3.53 4.40
N GLY A 37 1.99 -4.31 3.34
CA GLY A 37 2.27 -3.76 2.01
C GLY A 37 1.16 -2.84 1.50
N PHE A 38 -0.10 -3.23 1.74
CA PHE A 38 -1.24 -2.40 1.40
C PHE A 38 -1.25 -1.07 2.16
N LEU A 39 -1.07 -1.11 3.48
CA LEU A 39 -1.05 0.11 4.30
C LEU A 39 0.09 1.06 3.90
N ASP A 40 1.29 0.52 3.71
CA ASP A 40 2.46 1.31 3.29
C ASP A 40 2.21 1.99 1.94
N GLY A 41 1.67 1.26 0.96
CA GLY A 41 1.31 1.82 -0.34
C GLY A 41 0.28 2.96 -0.24
N ARG A 42 -0.73 2.81 0.62
CA ARG A 42 -1.73 3.88 0.86
C ARG A 42 -1.12 5.11 1.51
N LEU A 43 -0.20 4.93 2.46
CA LEU A 43 0.52 6.04 3.10
C LEU A 43 1.42 6.78 2.12
N GLU A 44 2.10 6.05 1.23
CA GLU A 44 2.93 6.64 0.17
C GLU A 44 2.10 7.52 -0.77
N VAL A 45 0.97 6.99 -1.27
CA VAL A 45 0.01 7.74 -2.11
C VAL A 45 -0.49 8.99 -1.38
N PHE A 46 -0.85 8.87 -0.09
CA PHE A 46 -1.31 10.02 0.69
C PHE A 46 -0.23 11.10 0.82
N ARG A 47 1.01 10.71 1.12
CA ARG A 47 2.15 11.65 1.21
C ARG A 47 2.43 12.32 -0.14
N MET A 48 2.35 11.57 -1.23
CA MET A 48 2.48 12.12 -2.59
C MET A 48 1.42 13.19 -2.87
N LEU A 49 0.14 12.90 -2.58
CA LEU A 49 -0.95 13.86 -2.76
C LEU A 49 -0.77 15.12 -1.89
N ALA A 50 -0.29 14.96 -0.66
CA ALA A 50 0.04 16.08 0.21
C ALA A 50 1.16 16.94 -0.38
N GLY A 51 2.20 16.33 -0.96
CA GLY A 51 3.27 17.03 -1.67
C GLY A 51 2.76 17.81 -2.87
N ILE A 52 1.95 17.19 -3.74
CA ILE A 52 1.33 17.86 -4.90
C ILE A 52 0.50 19.07 -4.46
N ARG A 53 -0.26 18.96 -3.37
CA ARG A 53 -1.05 20.08 -2.85
C ARG A 53 -0.19 21.26 -2.38
N LYS A 54 0.98 20.99 -1.79
CA LYS A 54 1.93 22.05 -1.40
C LYS A 54 2.49 22.77 -2.63
N LEU A 55 2.87 22.01 -3.67
CA LEU A 55 3.35 22.58 -4.93
C LEU A 55 2.30 23.49 -5.59
N LEU A 56 1.02 23.07 -5.61
CA LEU A 56 -0.07 23.88 -6.15
C LEU A 56 -0.37 25.15 -5.35
N ARG A 57 -0.01 25.20 -4.07
CA ARG A 57 -0.17 26.39 -3.22
C ARG A 57 0.97 27.40 -3.37
N GLY A 58 2.09 27.00 -4.00
CA GLY A 58 3.31 27.81 -4.05
C GLY A 58 4.13 27.78 -2.77
N ASP A 59 3.87 26.83 -1.86
CA ASP A 59 4.59 26.67 -0.58
C ASP A 59 5.89 25.82 -0.73
N GLY A 60 6.45 25.78 -1.94
CA GLY A 60 7.56 24.90 -2.34
C GLY A 60 8.90 25.59 -2.44
#